data_AF-A0A7Y5RTX3-F1
#
_entry.id   AF-A0A7Y5RTX3-F1
#
_cell.length_a   1.000
_cell.length_b   1.000
_cell.length_c   1.000
_cell.angle_alpha   90.00
_cell.angle_beta   90.00
_cell.angle_gamma   90.00
#
_symmetry.space_group_name_H-M   'P 1'
#
loop_
_entity.id
_entity.type
_entity.pdbx_description
1 polymer ?
#
loop_
_entity_poly.entity_id
_entity_poly.type
_entity_poly.pdbx_seq_one_letter_code
_entity_poly.pdbx_strand_id
1 'polypeptide(L)'
;MPTKKKSTTANRRDAAIDPGHSYPDVDAIPIARMTSRQLHRYADGYNWDGGIGPKLRVIRHPKCDLGTALLIFWRRDPRYYFEALAVRDAEAIEFLETRPLMRELINKVKRGHFRTARTAFDPRRDRGSDWTEGKKSLAAIGMPEFMCAPVRPGRLDSRAGSRQAAHRTK
;
A
#
# COMPACT_ATOMS: atom_id res chain seq x y z
N MET A 1 -52.96 22.45 -12.61
CA MET A 1 -52.70 21.94 -11.24
C MET A 1 -52.31 20.47 -11.30
N PRO A 2 -51.42 20.01 -10.42
CA PRO A 2 -50.41 18.96 -10.62
C PRO A 2 -50.77 17.64 -9.89
N THR A 3 -50.12 16.50 -10.15
CA THR A 3 -49.02 15.88 -9.35
C THR A 3 -49.03 14.37 -9.70
N LYS A 4 -47.99 13.55 -9.66
CA LYS A 4 -46.63 13.59 -9.09
C LYS A 4 -45.78 12.57 -9.87
N LYS A 5 -44.60 12.98 -10.32
CA LYS A 5 -43.53 12.10 -10.83
C LYS A 5 -42.91 11.36 -9.62
N LYS A 6 -42.74 10.04 -9.70
CA LYS A 6 -41.85 9.31 -8.79
C LYS A 6 -40.43 9.41 -9.34
N SER A 7 -39.63 10.20 -8.63
CA SER A 7 -38.18 10.33 -8.75
C SER A 7 -37.52 9.13 -8.09
N THR A 8 -36.79 8.33 -8.86
CA THR A 8 -35.75 7.45 -8.31
C THR A 8 -34.45 7.82 -8.98
N THR A 9 -33.63 8.57 -8.25
CA THR A 9 -32.29 9.00 -8.64
C THR A 9 -31.39 7.79 -8.80
N ALA A 10 -31.06 7.44 -10.04
CA ALA A 10 -29.98 6.52 -10.34
C ALA A 10 -28.66 7.14 -9.87
N ASN A 11 -27.99 6.40 -8.99
CA ASN A 11 -26.79 6.79 -8.28
C ASN A 11 -25.63 6.95 -9.28
N ARG A 12 -25.00 8.12 -9.32
CA ARG A 12 -23.84 8.47 -10.15
C ARG A 12 -22.70 7.47 -9.90
N ARG A 13 -22.55 6.48 -10.80
CA ARG A 13 -21.36 5.61 -10.92
C ARG A 13 -20.69 5.70 -12.28
N ASP A 14 -20.91 6.81 -12.98
CA ASP A 14 -20.17 7.14 -14.21
C ASP A 14 -19.06 8.15 -13.87
N ALA A 15 -18.10 7.72 -13.05
CA ALA A 15 -16.76 8.29 -13.15
C ALA A 15 -16.10 7.54 -14.32
N ALA A 16 -16.25 8.14 -15.51
CA ALA A 16 -15.72 7.63 -16.76
C ALA A 16 -14.28 7.15 -16.60
N ILE A 17 -14.07 5.86 -16.86
CA ILE A 17 -12.76 5.31 -17.21
C ILE A 17 -12.38 6.03 -18.50
N ASP A 18 -11.34 6.87 -18.47
CA ASP A 18 -10.73 7.45 -19.67
C ASP A 18 -10.26 6.29 -20.57
N PRO A 19 -10.93 6.03 -21.70
CA PRO A 19 -10.58 4.91 -22.58
C PRO A 19 -9.33 5.21 -23.41
N GLY A 20 -8.70 6.38 -23.25
CA GLY A 20 -7.56 6.85 -24.03
C GLY A 20 -6.22 6.81 -23.30
N HIS A 21 -6.16 6.52 -21.99
CA HIS A 21 -4.88 6.37 -21.29
C HIS A 21 -4.27 4.99 -21.61
N SER A 22 -3.63 4.90 -22.77
CA SER A 22 -2.59 3.92 -23.02
C SER A 22 -1.55 4.07 -21.92
N TYR A 23 -1.57 3.16 -20.95
CA TYR A 23 -0.47 3.02 -20.00
C TYR A 23 0.79 2.86 -20.86
N PRO A 24 1.82 3.72 -20.69
CA PRO A 24 2.99 3.71 -21.56
C PRO A 24 3.68 2.36 -21.40
N ASP A 25 3.40 1.46 -22.34
CA ASP A 25 3.93 0.11 -22.54
C ASP A 25 4.69 -0.43 -21.32
N VAL A 26 3.98 -0.54 -20.19
CA VAL A 26 4.56 -1.07 -18.95
C VAL A 26 4.84 -2.57 -19.08
N ASP A 27 4.31 -3.18 -20.15
CA ASP A 27 4.48 -4.57 -20.52
C ASP A 27 5.74 -4.81 -21.39
N ALA A 28 6.24 -3.82 -22.14
CA ALA A 28 7.47 -3.97 -22.93
C ALA A 28 8.76 -4.08 -22.09
N ILE A 29 8.77 -3.55 -20.86
CA ILE A 29 9.94 -3.65 -19.96
C ILE A 29 9.62 -4.64 -18.85
N PRO A 30 10.28 -5.82 -18.81
CA PRO A 30 10.14 -6.74 -17.69
C PRO A 30 10.47 -6.05 -16.36
N ILE A 31 9.67 -6.29 -15.32
CA ILE A 31 9.87 -5.72 -13.96
C ILE A 31 11.33 -5.83 -13.50
N ALA A 32 12.01 -6.93 -13.85
CA ALA A 32 13.41 -7.19 -13.51
C ALA A 32 14.43 -6.15 -14.05
N ARG A 33 14.06 -5.37 -15.06
CA ARG A 33 14.92 -4.35 -15.69
C ARG A 33 14.53 -2.92 -15.32
N MET A 34 13.45 -2.74 -14.56
CA MET A 34 12.93 -1.42 -14.23
C MET A 34 13.84 -0.66 -13.25
N THR A 35 13.93 0.65 -13.46
CA THR A 35 14.47 1.60 -12.48
C THR A 35 13.51 1.79 -11.31
N SER A 36 13.99 2.36 -10.20
CA SER A 36 13.15 2.70 -9.03
C SER A 36 11.92 3.54 -9.41
N ARG A 37 12.10 4.56 -10.27
CA ARG A 37 10.99 5.40 -10.77
C ARG A 37 10.01 4.63 -11.65
N GLN A 38 10.49 3.71 -12.48
CA GLN A 38 9.61 2.85 -13.30
C GLN A 38 8.81 1.88 -12.42
N LEU A 39 9.42 1.28 -11.41
CA LEU A 39 8.72 0.44 -10.43
C LEU A 39 7.62 1.20 -9.69
N HIS A 40 7.89 2.45 -9.31
CA HIS A 40 6.89 3.29 -8.67
C HIS A 40 5.69 3.55 -9.61
N ARG A 41 5.95 4.02 -10.83
CA ARG A 41 4.89 4.26 -11.83
C ARG A 41 4.11 2.99 -12.15
N TYR A 42 4.80 1.86 -12.25
CA TYR A 42 4.18 0.55 -12.44
C TYR A 42 3.22 0.22 -11.29
N ALA A 43 3.67 0.35 -10.03
CA ALA A 43 2.85 0.07 -8.86
C ALA A 43 1.68 1.05 -8.70
N ASP A 44 1.88 2.32 -9.03
CA ASP A 44 0.86 3.37 -8.96
C ASP A 44 -0.27 3.17 -9.99
N GLY A 45 0.06 2.69 -11.19
CA GLY A 45 -0.88 2.40 -12.26
C GLY A 45 -1.45 0.98 -12.28
N TYR A 46 -1.01 0.11 -11.36
CA TYR A 46 -1.39 -1.30 -11.38
C TYR A 46 -2.88 -1.52 -11.12
N ASN A 47 -3.54 -2.37 -11.91
CA ASN A 47 -4.90 -2.83 -11.62
C ASN A 47 -4.89 -3.76 -10.39
N TRP A 48 -5.48 -3.34 -9.27
CA TRP A 48 -5.44 -4.04 -7.99
C TRP A 48 -6.09 -5.43 -8.02
N ASP A 49 -6.96 -5.71 -8.99
CA ASP A 49 -7.59 -7.02 -9.22
C ASP A 49 -6.66 -8.03 -9.93
N GLY A 50 -5.51 -7.59 -10.46
CA GLY A 50 -4.57 -8.47 -11.18
C GLY A 50 -3.79 -9.46 -10.30
N GLY A 51 -4.24 -9.75 -9.09
CA GLY A 51 -3.54 -10.63 -8.14
C GLY A 51 -2.24 -10.05 -7.57
N ILE A 52 -1.55 -10.81 -6.72
CA ILE A 52 -0.38 -10.32 -5.95
C ILE A 52 0.99 -10.56 -6.61
N GLY A 53 1.07 -11.38 -7.65
CA GLY A 53 2.33 -11.80 -8.27
C GLY A 53 3.21 -10.63 -8.76
N PRO A 54 2.69 -9.68 -9.54
CA PRO A 54 3.47 -8.51 -9.95
C PRO A 54 3.91 -7.61 -8.78
N LYS A 55 3.04 -7.42 -7.78
CA LYS A 55 3.36 -6.66 -6.57
C LYS A 55 4.52 -7.30 -5.78
N LEU A 56 4.52 -8.64 -5.65
CA LEU A 56 5.63 -9.40 -5.08
C LEU A 56 6.94 -9.18 -5.85
N ARG A 57 6.89 -9.21 -7.20
CA ARG A 57 8.06 -8.93 -8.04
C ARG A 57 8.60 -7.52 -7.81
N VAL A 58 7.74 -6.52 -7.63
CA VAL A 58 8.16 -5.15 -7.33
C VAL A 58 8.85 -5.06 -5.97
N ILE A 59 8.28 -5.60 -4.89
CA ILE A 59 8.86 -5.48 -3.53
C ILE A 59 10.13 -6.31 -3.34
N ARG A 60 10.34 -7.32 -4.19
CA ARG A 60 11.56 -8.14 -4.24
C ARG A 60 12.64 -7.55 -5.13
N HIS A 61 12.30 -6.55 -5.94
CA HIS A 61 13.26 -5.93 -6.84
C HIS A 61 14.33 -5.14 -6.05
N PRO A 62 15.63 -5.27 -6.36
CA PRO A 62 16.71 -4.64 -5.60
C PRO A 62 16.69 -3.10 -5.67
N LYS A 63 16.03 -2.54 -6.68
CA LYS A 63 15.80 -1.08 -6.84
C LYS A 63 14.46 -0.59 -6.30
N CYS A 64 13.71 -1.45 -5.59
CA CYS A 64 12.46 -1.05 -4.97
C CYS A 64 12.74 0.00 -3.87
N ASP A 65 12.00 1.10 -3.92
CA ASP A 65 12.12 2.20 -2.97
C ASP A 65 11.14 2.02 -1.81
N LEU A 66 11.49 2.47 -0.61
CA LEU A 66 10.61 2.41 0.55
C LEU A 66 9.26 3.08 0.28
N GLY A 67 9.24 4.24 -0.40
CA GLY A 67 7.98 4.91 -0.74
C GLY A 67 7.12 4.09 -1.71
N THR A 68 7.76 3.33 -2.61
CA THR A 68 7.03 2.40 -3.50
C THR A 68 6.46 1.21 -2.74
N ALA A 69 7.22 0.66 -1.79
CA ALA A 69 6.74 -0.41 -0.94
C ALA A 69 5.54 0.01 -0.07
N LEU A 70 5.59 1.22 0.50
CA LEU A 70 4.47 1.76 1.27
C LEU A 70 3.25 2.06 0.40
N LEU A 71 3.44 2.55 -0.83
CA LEU A 71 2.34 2.69 -1.79
C LEU A 71 1.62 1.36 -1.98
N ILE A 72 2.38 0.29 -2.23
CA ILE A 72 1.80 -1.06 -2.43
C ILE A 72 1.06 -1.54 -1.18
N PHE A 73 1.64 -1.32 -0.01
CA PHE A 73 1.03 -1.70 1.26
C PHE A 73 -0.31 -1.01 1.48
N TRP A 74 -0.35 0.31 1.37
CA TRP A 74 -1.53 1.10 1.71
C TRP A 74 -2.67 0.96 0.71
N ARG A 75 -2.34 0.86 -0.59
CA ARG A 75 -3.35 0.62 -1.63
C ARG A 75 -3.85 -0.82 -1.71
N ARG A 76 -3.22 -1.75 -0.98
CA ARG A 76 -3.78 -3.09 -0.79
C ARG A 76 -4.74 -3.18 0.39
N ASP A 77 -5.23 -2.04 0.87
CA ASP A 77 -6.15 -1.92 2.01
C ASP A 77 -5.69 -2.75 3.22
N PRO A 78 -4.63 -2.30 3.91
CA PRO A 78 -4.10 -3.03 5.04
C PRO A 78 -5.09 -3.05 6.21
N ARG A 79 -6.07 -2.14 6.26
CA ARG A 79 -7.08 -2.12 7.33
C ARG A 79 -7.91 -3.39 7.29
N TYR A 80 -8.41 -3.76 6.11
CA TYR A 80 -9.14 -5.03 5.94
C TYR A 80 -8.33 -6.24 6.41
N TYR A 81 -7.06 -6.32 6.02
CA TYR A 81 -6.16 -7.41 6.45
C TYR A 81 -6.01 -7.49 7.99
N PHE A 82 -5.80 -6.35 8.65
CA PHE A 82 -5.61 -6.30 10.10
C PHE A 82 -6.92 -6.49 10.89
N GLU A 83 -8.05 -6.01 10.36
CA GLU A 83 -9.36 -6.25 10.96
C GLU A 83 -9.75 -7.74 10.89
N ALA A 84 -9.51 -8.40 9.76
CA ALA A 84 -9.71 -9.84 9.61
C ALA A 84 -8.84 -10.66 10.60
N LEU A 85 -7.56 -10.27 10.79
CA LEU A 85 -6.70 -10.85 11.80
C LEU A 85 -7.26 -10.69 13.23
N ALA A 86 -7.77 -9.50 13.55
CA ALA A 86 -8.25 -9.18 14.89
C ALA A 86 -9.49 -9.99 15.29
N VAL A 87 -10.37 -10.29 14.34
CA VAL A 87 -11.57 -11.13 14.58
C VAL A 87 -11.34 -12.61 14.29
N ARG A 88 -10.11 -13.00 13.95
CA ARG A 88 -9.71 -14.38 13.57
C ARG A 88 -10.49 -14.92 12.37
N ASP A 89 -11.00 -14.05 11.51
CA ASP A 89 -11.61 -14.40 10.23
C ASP A 89 -10.52 -14.60 9.17
N ALA A 90 -9.66 -15.58 9.43
CA ALA A 90 -8.49 -15.88 8.61
C ALA A 90 -8.83 -16.75 7.38
N GLU A 91 -10.09 -17.14 7.22
CA GLU A 91 -10.56 -18.03 6.16
C GLU A 91 -11.09 -17.28 4.94
N ALA A 92 -11.31 -15.96 5.04
CA ALA A 92 -11.68 -15.14 3.89
C ALA A 92 -10.65 -15.29 2.75
N ILE A 93 -11.11 -15.65 1.55
CA ILE A 93 -10.25 -15.95 0.39
C ILE A 93 -9.30 -14.77 0.09
N GLU A 94 -9.83 -13.55 0.08
CA GLU A 94 -9.03 -12.34 -0.14
C GLU A 94 -7.94 -12.16 0.93
N PHE A 95 -8.24 -12.50 2.18
CA PHE A 95 -7.25 -12.48 3.25
C PHE A 95 -6.13 -13.48 2.96
N LEU A 96 -6.46 -14.72 2.58
CA LEU A 96 -5.48 -15.77 2.29
C LEU A 96 -4.58 -15.41 1.10
N GLU A 97 -5.15 -14.85 0.04
CA GLU A 97 -4.39 -14.44 -1.15
C GLU A 97 -3.46 -13.26 -0.88
N THR A 98 -3.85 -12.33 -0.02
CA THR A 98 -3.07 -11.11 0.25
C THR A 98 -2.03 -11.28 1.33
N ARG A 99 -2.26 -12.22 2.27
CA ARG A 99 -1.39 -12.48 3.41
C ARG A 99 0.10 -12.63 3.07
N PRO A 100 0.53 -13.32 2.00
CA PRO A 100 1.95 -13.41 1.65
C PRO A 100 2.57 -12.03 1.37
N LEU A 101 1.86 -11.19 0.60
CA LEU A 101 2.31 -9.84 0.25
C LEU A 101 2.40 -8.95 1.49
N MET A 102 1.36 -8.95 2.33
CA MET A 102 1.30 -8.10 3.53
C MET A 102 2.41 -8.45 4.51
N ARG A 103 2.59 -9.76 4.80
CA ARG A 103 3.66 -10.21 5.69
C ARG A 103 5.05 -9.85 5.17
N GLU A 104 5.29 -9.99 3.88
CA GLU A 104 6.59 -9.70 3.29
C GLU A 104 6.91 -8.20 3.33
N LEU A 105 5.93 -7.34 2.99
CA LEU A 105 6.06 -5.88 3.09
C LEU A 105 6.39 -5.43 4.52
N ILE A 106 5.58 -5.86 5.49
CA ILE A 106 5.77 -5.49 6.91
C ILE A 106 7.17 -5.91 7.38
N ASN A 107 7.59 -7.14 7.05
CA ASN A 107 8.91 -7.64 7.45
C ASN A 107 10.07 -6.89 6.76
N LYS A 108 9.94 -6.57 5.47
CA LYS A 108 10.97 -5.82 4.73
C LYS A 108 11.11 -4.40 5.25
N VAL A 109 10.00 -3.71 5.52
CA VAL A 109 10.02 -2.36 6.11
C VAL A 109 10.63 -2.41 7.52
N LYS A 110 10.15 -3.32 8.38
CA LYS A 110 10.68 -3.50 9.75
C LYS A 110 12.19 -3.75 9.79
N ARG A 111 12.72 -4.51 8.83
CA ARG A 111 14.15 -4.85 8.73
C ARG A 111 15.00 -3.80 8.00
N GLY A 112 14.42 -2.69 7.55
CA GLY A 112 15.14 -1.69 6.77
C GLY A 112 15.69 -2.23 5.44
N HIS A 113 14.98 -3.18 4.81
CA HIS A 113 15.46 -3.88 3.61
C HIS A 113 15.61 -2.97 2.38
N PHE A 114 14.84 -1.88 2.30
CA PHE A 114 14.85 -0.97 1.17
C PHE A 114 16.06 -0.01 1.25
N ARG A 115 16.91 -0.04 0.23
CA ARG A 115 18.16 0.73 0.18
C ARG A 115 17.96 2.22 -0.07
N THR A 116 16.78 2.62 -0.55
CA THR A 116 16.46 4.00 -0.89
C THR A 116 15.08 4.39 -0.38
N ALA A 117 14.95 5.69 -0.07
CA ALA A 117 13.71 6.39 0.22
C ALA A 117 13.68 7.70 -0.59
N ARG A 118 13.79 7.57 -1.91
CA ARG A 118 13.80 8.68 -2.87
C ARG A 118 12.38 9.03 -3.33
N THR A 119 11.47 8.06 -3.30
CA THR A 119 10.07 8.29 -3.64
C THR A 119 9.32 8.72 -2.38
N ALA A 120 8.70 9.90 -2.42
CA ALA A 120 7.82 10.33 -1.35
C ALA A 120 6.55 9.47 -1.35
N PHE A 121 6.06 9.14 -0.16
CA PHE A 121 4.73 8.55 -0.01
C PHE A 121 4.16 8.93 1.36
N ASP A 122 2.95 9.46 1.38
CA ASP A 122 2.22 9.77 2.62
C ASP A 122 0.85 9.08 2.57
N PRO A 123 0.59 8.07 3.43
CA PRO A 123 -0.70 7.39 3.43
C PRO A 123 -1.87 8.30 3.80
N ARG A 124 -1.61 9.48 4.38
CA ARG A 124 -2.64 10.46 4.73
C ARG A 124 -3.07 11.34 3.56
N ARG A 125 -2.37 11.27 2.44
CA ARG A 125 -2.52 12.21 1.31
C ARG A 125 -2.38 11.53 -0.06
N ASP A 126 -2.69 10.25 -0.16
CA ASP A 126 -2.59 9.53 -1.43
C ASP A 126 -3.85 9.76 -2.26
N ARG A 127 -3.70 10.39 -3.43
CA ARG A 127 -4.79 10.74 -4.36
C ARG A 127 -5.97 11.48 -3.72
N GLY A 128 -5.70 12.30 -2.70
CA GLY A 128 -6.72 13.08 -1.99
C GLY A 128 -7.46 12.30 -0.87
N SER A 129 -7.04 11.07 -0.59
CA SER A 129 -7.59 10.24 0.48
C SER A 129 -6.59 10.07 1.63
N ASP A 130 -7.13 10.01 2.85
CA ASP A 130 -6.39 9.58 4.03
C ASP A 130 -6.69 8.10 4.30
N TRP A 131 -5.76 7.22 3.93
CA TRP A 131 -5.88 5.78 4.19
C TRP A 131 -5.74 5.41 5.67
N THR A 132 -5.23 6.34 6.49
CA THR A 132 -5.07 6.16 7.93
C THR A 132 -6.34 6.45 8.71
N GLU A 133 -7.39 6.97 8.07
CA GLU A 133 -8.72 7.14 8.66
C GLU A 133 -9.58 5.88 8.56
N GLY A 134 -10.50 5.70 9.50
CA GLY A 134 -11.41 4.56 9.56
C GLY A 134 -12.13 4.47 10.91
N LYS A 135 -13.14 3.60 10.99
CA LYS A 135 -13.98 3.45 12.20
C LYS A 135 -13.17 3.12 13.45
N LYS A 136 -12.19 2.23 13.30
CA LYS A 136 -11.24 1.87 14.35
C LYS A 136 -9.90 2.56 14.08
N SER A 137 -9.22 2.96 15.16
CA SER A 137 -7.86 3.45 15.05
C SER A 137 -6.92 2.35 14.54
N LEU A 138 -5.83 2.75 13.88
CA LEU A 138 -4.83 1.82 13.37
C LEU A 138 -4.21 0.96 14.49
N ALA A 139 -3.97 1.55 15.67
CA ALA A 139 -3.50 0.83 16.84
C ALA A 139 -4.52 -0.23 17.32
N ALA A 140 -5.83 0.10 17.31
CA ALA A 140 -6.88 -0.81 17.76
C ALA A 140 -7.03 -2.06 16.87
N ILE A 141 -6.65 -1.97 15.59
CA ILE A 141 -6.63 -3.12 14.67
C ILE A 141 -5.26 -3.82 14.62
N GLY A 142 -4.28 -3.38 15.42
CA GLY A 142 -2.95 -3.98 15.46
C GLY A 142 -2.03 -3.61 14.29
N MET A 143 -2.32 -2.52 13.58
CA MET A 143 -1.45 -1.99 12.52
C MET A 143 -0.11 -1.54 13.12
N PRO A 144 1.05 -1.96 12.57
CA PRO A 144 2.34 -1.49 13.04
C PRO A 144 2.52 0.01 12.77
N GLU A 145 2.81 0.78 13.81
CA GLU A 145 2.95 2.24 13.74
C GLU A 145 3.99 2.69 12.69
N PHE A 146 5.09 1.94 12.55
CA PHE A 146 6.15 2.26 11.59
C PHE A 146 5.69 2.21 10.12
N MET A 147 4.55 1.57 9.80
CA MET A 147 3.97 1.58 8.46
C MET A 147 3.19 2.87 8.15
N CYS A 148 2.88 3.67 9.17
CA CYS A 148 2.06 4.88 9.10
C CYS A 148 2.89 6.17 8.95
N ALA A 149 4.21 6.05 9.08
CA ALA A 149 5.13 7.16 8.92
C ALA A 149 5.23 7.55 7.43
N PRO A 150 5.09 8.85 7.08
CA PRO A 150 5.30 9.29 5.71
C PRO A 150 6.78 9.14 5.33
N VAL A 151 7.04 8.72 4.10
CA VAL A 151 8.39 8.65 3.53
C VAL A 151 8.70 9.98 2.87
N ARG A 152 9.79 10.61 3.30
CA ARG A 152 10.31 11.86 2.72
C ARG A 152 11.56 11.57 1.89
N PRO A 153 11.70 12.15 0.68
CA PRO A 153 12.87 11.96 -0.16
C PRO A 153 14.18 12.27 0.59
N GLY A 154 15.14 11.36 0.54
CA GLY A 154 16.49 11.56 1.08
C GLY A 154 16.64 11.25 2.57
N ARG A 155 15.58 10.82 3.26
CA ARG A 155 15.63 10.45 4.68
C ARG A 155 15.20 8.99 4.88
N LEU A 156 16.17 8.08 4.88
CA LEU A 156 15.97 6.77 5.51
C LEU A 156 16.05 7.02 7.01
N ASP A 157 14.92 7.22 7.67
CA ASP A 157 14.90 7.38 9.13
C ASP A 157 15.40 6.06 9.75
N SER A 158 16.67 6.07 10.19
CA SER A 158 17.39 4.97 10.83
C SER A 158 16.82 4.56 12.20
N ARG A 159 15.63 5.05 12.57
CA ARG A 159 15.05 4.89 13.91
C ARG A 159 14.23 3.62 14.12
N ALA A 160 14.12 2.73 13.13
CA ALA A 160 13.42 1.45 13.29
C ALA A 160 14.29 0.33 13.93
N GLY A 161 15.55 0.59 14.29
CA GLY A 161 16.39 -0.40 14.94
C GLY A 161 17.49 0.20 15.79
N SER A 162 17.23 0.39 17.08
CA SER A 162 18.20 0.26 18.21
C SER A 162 17.72 1.02 19.45
N ARG A 163 16.89 0.37 20.28
CA ARG A 163 16.95 0.51 21.75
C ARG A 163 16.52 -0.81 22.38
N GLN A 164 17.46 -1.72 22.57
CA GLN A 164 17.40 -2.67 23.67
C GLN A 164 18.69 -2.56 24.47
N ALA A 165 18.49 -2.54 25.79
CA ALA A 165 19.35 -2.01 26.81
C ALA A 165 20.75 -2.61 26.86
N ALA A 166 21.75 -1.74 26.97
CA ALA A 166 22.98 -2.06 27.67
C ALA A 166 22.70 -1.97 29.19
N HIS A 167 22.26 -3.07 29.80
CA HIS A 167 22.46 -3.26 31.24
C HIS A 167 23.77 -3.99 31.42
N ARG A 168 24.82 -3.20 31.68
CA ARG A 168 26.09 -3.67 32.22
C ARG A 168 26.08 -3.29 33.70
N THR A 169 25.60 -4.18 34.53
CA THR A 169 25.79 -4.09 35.99
C THR A 169 27.18 -4.61 36.32
N LYS A 170 27.86 -3.86 37.18
CA LYS A 170 29.17 -4.16 37.76
C LYS A 170 29.09 -5.35 38.71
#